data_AF-A0A4S3ZZ89-F1
#
_entry.id   AF-A0A4S3ZZ89-F1
#
_cell.length_a   1.000
_cell.length_b   1.000
_cell.length_c   1.000
_cell.angle_alpha   90.00
_cell.angle_beta   90.00
_cell.angle_gamma   90.00
#
_symmetry.space_group_name_H-M   'P 1'
#
loop_
_entity.id
_entity.type
_entity.pdbx_description
1 polymer ?
#
loop_
_entity_poly.entity_id
_entity_poly.type
_entity_poly.pdbx_seq_one_letter_code
_entity_poly.pdbx_strand_id
1 'polypeptide(L)'
;MKKLFAIVLVLHFGILYAQRDIIPSNGYRITYLKSSNGKVLENQDPILVFAATDQTTLLSSASIQSGKADFPYEQTFIDLNTRNFTQLAFWDKAKNAATTDSISLSKQIFDLSPETKIILGYQCRKAKTIINSNTIELWFTTDLKVKGAPTVLGADLGLVLEMVRNNNYVITATKIEKQKKISPYQMAFNNFNGPKTDLLTYRDLLWKSRFTTIAVFKNEIINFSDQSKSNDSIFRYANGTVILKKVSFPEIPVGSLIFTELQEQSNGDAYDRTGSVFVIPEDQPHSFLDGLKNGAKSLPVYDNGNGKQYQGIVRTTNYSPLLELMRFFTPFGIQQYNHIALKDKKWHEIVPYRQDISELQSTLSTKTVWVGTFIGNYDKGGHKISLDITIHKGDKPATANRFVLPLFNTTNVMEMAGQDYATLFNTDKGLEVTFDLPNDVANAQLRYITTGHGGWENGDEFVPKKNRIFLDQQEVFAFIPWRQDCGSYRLFNPASGNFNNGLSSSDYSRSNWCPGTVTNPVMIALGDLKAGKHTIQIRIPQGAPEGNSFSSWNVSGVLIGN
;
A
#
# COMPACT_ATOMS: atom_id res chain seq x y z
N MET A 1 21.91 55.72 -61.37
CA MET A 1 22.21 54.28 -61.48
C MET A 1 21.28 53.54 -60.53
N LYS A 2 20.52 52.58 -61.07
CA LYS A 2 19.33 51.96 -60.46
C LYS A 2 19.71 51.08 -59.25
N LYS A 3 19.04 51.30 -58.10
CA LYS A 3 19.10 50.42 -56.92
C LYS A 3 18.27 49.17 -57.22
N LEU A 4 18.92 48.01 -57.23
CA LEU A 4 18.29 46.71 -57.39
C LEU A 4 17.86 46.22 -55.99
N PHE A 5 16.57 46.18 -55.71
CA PHE A 5 16.01 45.50 -54.55
C PHE A 5 16.01 43.99 -54.84
N ALA A 6 16.84 43.22 -54.15
CA ALA A 6 16.76 41.77 -54.13
C ALA A 6 15.72 41.35 -53.08
N ILE A 7 14.56 40.90 -53.53
CA ILE A 7 13.54 40.26 -52.70
C ILE A 7 14.02 38.83 -52.41
N VAL A 8 14.36 38.54 -51.16
CA VAL A 8 14.61 37.18 -50.67
C VAL A 8 13.26 36.53 -50.41
N LEU A 9 12.85 35.63 -51.30
CA LEU A 9 11.66 34.78 -51.13
C LEU A 9 12.03 33.65 -50.17
N VAL A 10 11.68 33.80 -48.88
CA VAL A 10 11.82 32.71 -47.89
C VAL A 10 10.72 31.69 -48.13
N LEU A 11 11.01 30.65 -48.93
CA LEU A 11 10.19 29.46 -49.06
C LEU A 11 10.15 28.72 -47.72
N HIS A 12 9.10 28.96 -46.95
CA HIS A 12 8.73 28.11 -45.82
C HIS A 12 8.29 26.75 -46.38
N PHE A 13 9.19 25.77 -46.40
CA PHE A 13 8.81 24.37 -46.47
C PHE A 13 8.12 24.01 -45.14
N GLY A 14 6.81 24.26 -45.07
CA GLY A 14 5.98 23.60 -44.08
C GLY A 14 6.03 22.10 -44.35
N ILE A 15 6.69 21.35 -43.47
CA ILE A 15 6.52 19.91 -43.39
C ILE A 15 5.09 19.70 -42.87
N LEU A 16 4.14 19.68 -43.79
CA LEU A 16 2.82 19.11 -43.56
C LEU A 16 3.06 17.62 -43.29
N TYR A 17 3.00 17.23 -42.01
CA TYR A 17 2.74 15.85 -41.67
C TYR A 17 1.40 15.49 -42.32
N ALA A 18 1.45 14.81 -43.46
CA ALA A 18 0.28 14.18 -44.03
C ALA A 18 -0.28 13.24 -42.97
N GLN A 19 -1.41 13.60 -42.36
CA GLN A 19 -2.27 12.63 -41.72
C GLN A 19 -2.59 11.61 -42.82
N ARG A 20 -1.98 10.43 -42.77
CA ARG A 20 -2.44 9.32 -43.60
C ARG A 20 -3.90 9.10 -43.21
N ASP A 21 -4.82 9.41 -44.11
CA ASP A 21 -6.21 9.00 -43.97
C ASP A 21 -6.21 7.47 -43.77
N ILE A 22 -6.52 7.03 -42.56
CA ILE A 22 -6.61 5.60 -42.24
C ILE A 22 -7.93 5.13 -42.82
N ILE A 23 -7.87 4.57 -44.04
CA ILE A 23 -9.03 4.08 -44.77
C ILE A 23 -9.55 2.82 -44.07
N PRO A 24 -10.81 2.80 -43.57
CA PRO A 24 -11.39 1.59 -43.01
C PRO A 24 -11.42 0.46 -44.02
N SER A 25 -11.08 -0.76 -43.59
CA SER A 25 -11.06 -1.94 -44.44
C SER A 25 -12.19 -2.91 -44.08
N ASN A 26 -12.36 -3.96 -44.90
CA ASN A 26 -13.24 -5.06 -44.54
C ASN A 26 -12.58 -5.88 -43.41
N GLY A 27 -13.38 -6.65 -42.68
CA GLY A 27 -12.83 -7.61 -41.73
C GLY A 27 -13.90 -8.32 -40.94
N TYR A 28 -13.54 -8.77 -39.74
CA TYR A 28 -14.38 -9.59 -38.90
C TYR A 28 -14.36 -9.12 -37.45
N ARG A 29 -15.51 -9.20 -36.80
CA ARG A 29 -15.64 -9.17 -35.34
C ARG A 29 -15.80 -10.61 -34.86
N ILE A 30 -14.91 -11.05 -33.98
CA ILE A 30 -14.96 -12.37 -33.36
C ILE A 30 -15.24 -12.21 -31.88
N THR A 31 -16.22 -12.95 -31.38
CA THR A 31 -16.60 -12.99 -29.96
C THR A 31 -16.10 -14.28 -29.35
N TYR A 32 -15.42 -14.21 -28.20
CA TYR A 32 -14.92 -15.38 -27.48
C TYR A 32 -15.50 -15.44 -26.07
N LEU A 33 -15.71 -16.67 -25.59
CA LEU A 33 -16.04 -16.97 -24.20
C LEU A 33 -14.98 -17.89 -23.58
N LYS A 34 -14.85 -17.78 -22.27
CA LYS A 34 -13.96 -18.55 -21.41
C LYS A 34 -14.73 -19.72 -20.79
N SER A 35 -14.08 -20.87 -20.68
CA SER A 35 -14.54 -22.02 -19.93
C SER A 35 -13.40 -22.62 -19.09
N SER A 36 -13.76 -23.31 -18.01
CA SER A 36 -12.85 -24.01 -17.12
C SER A 36 -13.45 -25.37 -16.80
N ASN A 37 -12.66 -26.45 -16.93
CA ASN A 37 -13.11 -27.83 -16.76
C ASN A 37 -14.42 -28.14 -17.54
N GLY A 38 -14.51 -27.65 -18.78
CA GLY A 38 -15.68 -27.85 -19.64
C GLY A 38 -16.92 -27.02 -19.30
N LYS A 39 -16.88 -26.17 -18.25
CA LYS A 39 -17.99 -25.28 -17.89
C LYS A 39 -17.69 -23.85 -18.33
N VAL A 40 -18.60 -23.24 -19.09
CA VAL A 40 -18.51 -21.82 -19.45
C VAL A 40 -18.59 -20.98 -18.18
N LEU A 41 -17.71 -20.00 -18.04
CA LEU A 41 -17.74 -19.10 -16.88
C LEU A 41 -18.98 -18.20 -16.94
N GLU A 42 -19.71 -18.12 -15.84
CA GLU A 42 -20.87 -17.23 -15.72
C GLU A 42 -20.42 -15.77 -15.53
N ASN A 43 -21.29 -14.81 -15.91
CA ASN A 43 -21.07 -13.37 -15.72
C ASN A 43 -19.75 -12.81 -16.28
N GLN A 44 -19.19 -13.45 -17.31
CA GLN A 44 -17.96 -12.99 -17.96
C GLN A 44 -18.24 -11.85 -18.95
N ASP A 45 -17.28 -10.94 -19.09
CA ASP A 45 -17.23 -9.96 -20.18
C ASP A 45 -16.56 -10.62 -21.42
N PRO A 46 -17.30 -10.86 -22.52
CA PRO A 46 -16.76 -11.54 -23.71
C PRO A 46 -15.57 -10.79 -24.32
N ILE A 47 -14.54 -11.54 -24.72
CA ILE A 47 -13.41 -10.97 -25.47
C ILE A 47 -13.89 -10.70 -26.89
N LEU A 48 -13.57 -9.52 -27.40
CA LEU A 48 -13.82 -9.13 -28.78
C LEU A 48 -12.51 -8.92 -29.53
N VAL A 49 -12.39 -9.55 -30.69
CA VAL A 49 -11.28 -9.36 -31.62
C VAL A 49 -11.82 -8.76 -32.91
N PHE A 50 -11.29 -7.61 -33.30
CA PHE A 50 -11.57 -6.98 -34.58
C PHE A 50 -10.37 -7.21 -35.49
N ALA A 51 -10.49 -8.16 -36.41
CA ALA A 51 -9.44 -8.55 -37.33
C ALA A 51 -9.72 -7.99 -38.73
N ALA A 52 -8.87 -7.08 -39.19
CA ALA A 52 -9.03 -6.36 -40.46
C ALA A 52 -8.20 -6.97 -41.59
N THR A 53 -8.63 -6.79 -42.83
CA THR A 53 -7.94 -7.31 -44.01
C THR A 53 -6.58 -6.64 -44.27
N ASP A 54 -6.35 -5.46 -43.68
CA ASP A 54 -5.07 -4.74 -43.70
C ASP A 54 -4.02 -5.31 -42.71
N GLN A 55 -4.30 -6.48 -42.12
CA GLN A 55 -3.44 -7.17 -41.15
C GLN A 55 -3.29 -6.42 -39.81
N THR A 56 -4.19 -5.49 -39.50
CA THR A 56 -4.31 -4.92 -38.16
C THR A 56 -5.37 -5.65 -37.34
N THR A 57 -5.18 -5.71 -36.02
CA THR A 57 -6.12 -6.35 -35.09
C THR A 57 -6.29 -5.52 -33.82
N LEU A 58 -7.50 -5.47 -33.27
CA LEU A 58 -7.76 -4.92 -31.94
C LEU A 58 -8.34 -6.01 -31.04
N LEU A 59 -7.68 -6.23 -29.90
CA LEU A 59 -8.17 -7.03 -28.80
C LEU A 59 -8.84 -6.10 -27.78
N SER A 60 -10.10 -6.40 -27.47
CA SER A 60 -10.94 -5.63 -26.55
C SER A 60 -11.98 -6.55 -25.90
N SER A 61 -13.01 -5.97 -25.30
CA SER A 61 -14.12 -6.70 -24.70
C SER A 61 -15.46 -6.04 -25.01
N ALA A 62 -16.56 -6.75 -24.76
CA ALA A 62 -17.89 -6.24 -25.02
C ALA A 62 -18.21 -5.00 -24.16
N SER A 63 -17.81 -4.98 -22.90
CA SER A 63 -18.00 -3.81 -22.02
C SER A 63 -17.24 -2.58 -22.53
N ILE A 64 -15.99 -2.74 -23.00
CA ILE A 64 -15.20 -1.63 -23.53
C ILE A 64 -15.86 -1.07 -24.80
N GLN A 65 -16.23 -1.93 -25.74
CA GLN A 65 -16.85 -1.52 -27.01
C GLN A 65 -18.25 -0.92 -26.85
N SER A 66 -18.94 -1.23 -25.76
CA SER A 66 -20.23 -0.61 -25.41
C SER A 66 -20.11 0.62 -24.52
N GLY A 67 -18.89 1.03 -24.15
CA GLY A 67 -18.66 2.17 -23.26
C GLY A 67 -19.08 1.94 -21.80
N LYS A 68 -19.17 0.68 -21.38
CA LYS A 68 -19.63 0.24 -20.05
C LYS A 68 -18.53 -0.40 -19.20
N ALA A 69 -17.30 -0.44 -19.68
CA ALA A 69 -16.18 -1.00 -18.91
C ALA A 69 -15.84 -0.12 -17.71
N ASP A 70 -15.61 -0.76 -16.56
CA ASP A 70 -15.03 -0.09 -15.41
C ASP A 70 -13.56 0.25 -15.65
N PHE A 71 -13.11 1.34 -15.04
CA PHE A 71 -11.69 1.69 -15.05
C PHE A 71 -10.92 1.02 -13.89
N PRO A 72 -9.61 0.76 -14.08
CA PRO A 72 -8.91 0.85 -15.35
C PRO A 72 -9.23 -0.35 -16.26
N TYR A 73 -9.22 -0.13 -17.58
CA TYR A 73 -9.30 -1.18 -18.58
C TYR A 73 -8.14 -1.11 -19.58
N GLU A 74 -7.89 -2.22 -20.26
CA GLU A 74 -6.84 -2.34 -21.28
C GLU A 74 -7.41 -2.78 -22.63
N GLN A 75 -6.78 -2.32 -23.70
CA GLN A 75 -6.94 -2.84 -25.05
C GLN A 75 -5.58 -3.09 -25.67
N THR A 76 -5.51 -3.96 -26.68
CA THR A 76 -4.26 -4.21 -27.40
C THR A 76 -4.49 -4.09 -28.89
N PHE A 77 -3.79 -3.14 -29.51
CA PHE A 77 -3.70 -3.01 -30.95
C PHE A 77 -2.50 -3.80 -31.46
N ILE A 78 -2.67 -4.60 -32.49
CA ILE A 78 -1.61 -5.38 -33.13
C ILE A 78 -1.53 -4.96 -34.60
N ASP A 79 -0.32 -4.62 -35.06
CA ASP A 79 -0.01 -4.43 -36.47
C ASP A 79 0.92 -5.55 -36.93
N LEU A 80 0.38 -6.50 -37.69
CA LEU A 80 1.12 -7.67 -38.14
C LEU A 80 2.00 -7.38 -39.35
N ASN A 81 1.85 -6.23 -40.01
CA ASN A 81 2.77 -5.79 -41.07
C ASN A 81 4.13 -5.42 -40.46
N THR A 82 4.11 -4.75 -39.30
CA THR A 82 5.31 -4.39 -38.56
C THR A 82 5.67 -5.43 -37.47
N ARG A 83 4.77 -6.37 -37.19
CA ARG A 83 4.86 -7.39 -36.12
C ARG A 83 5.04 -6.77 -34.73
N ASN A 84 4.33 -5.67 -34.50
CA ASN A 84 4.35 -4.93 -33.26
C ASN A 84 2.97 -4.97 -32.62
N PHE A 85 2.90 -4.87 -31.28
CA PHE A 85 1.65 -4.56 -30.61
C PHE A 85 1.81 -3.38 -29.66
N THR A 86 0.74 -2.60 -29.54
CA THR A 86 0.61 -1.51 -28.59
C THR A 86 -0.47 -1.85 -27.59
N GLN A 87 -0.12 -1.91 -26.31
CA GLN A 87 -1.08 -1.99 -25.23
C GLN A 87 -1.48 -0.58 -24.81
N LEU A 88 -2.78 -0.36 -24.60
CA LEU A 88 -3.35 0.91 -24.17
C LEU A 88 -4.09 0.67 -22.86
N ALA A 89 -3.74 1.45 -21.83
CA ALA A 89 -4.43 1.46 -20.54
C ALA A 89 -5.19 2.77 -20.38
N PHE A 90 -6.44 2.69 -19.97
CA PHE A 90 -7.28 3.83 -19.65
C PHE A 90 -7.60 3.78 -18.17
N TRP A 91 -7.30 4.84 -17.42
CA TRP A 91 -7.51 4.92 -15.98
C TRP A 91 -8.75 5.75 -15.64
N ASP A 92 -9.08 6.70 -16.50
CA ASP A 92 -10.34 7.43 -16.54
C ASP A 92 -10.56 7.96 -17.99
N LYS A 93 -11.53 8.85 -18.18
CA LYS A 93 -11.85 9.44 -19.50
C LYS A 93 -10.75 10.34 -20.06
N ALA A 94 -9.93 10.95 -19.21
CA ALA A 94 -8.92 11.95 -19.57
C ALA A 94 -7.50 11.40 -19.50
N LYS A 95 -7.26 10.40 -18.64
CA LYS A 95 -5.94 9.87 -18.38
C LYS A 95 -5.84 8.44 -18.95
N ASN A 96 -4.85 8.25 -19.83
CA ASN A 96 -4.47 6.96 -20.42
C ASN A 96 -2.95 6.94 -20.71
N ALA A 97 -2.37 5.75 -20.94
CA ALA A 97 -1.00 5.57 -21.43
C ALA A 97 -0.91 4.35 -22.34
N ALA A 98 0.16 4.28 -23.12
CA ALA A 98 0.42 3.16 -24.00
C ALA A 98 1.89 2.70 -23.91
N THR A 99 2.11 1.44 -24.25
CA THR A 99 3.45 0.90 -24.48
C THR A 99 3.46 0.03 -25.73
N THR A 100 4.57 0.02 -26.47
CA THR A 100 4.70 -0.73 -27.73
C THR A 100 5.81 -1.75 -27.58
N ASP A 101 5.50 -3.01 -27.93
CA ASP A 101 6.47 -4.10 -28.04
C ASP A 101 6.60 -4.50 -29.52
N SER A 102 7.83 -4.51 -30.02
CA SER A 102 8.19 -4.86 -31.40
C SER A 102 8.96 -6.17 -31.53
N ILE A 103 9.07 -6.94 -30.45
CA ILE A 103 9.99 -8.08 -30.36
C ILE A 103 9.22 -9.37 -30.08
N SER A 104 8.27 -9.34 -29.15
CA SER A 104 7.66 -10.51 -28.55
C SER A 104 6.81 -11.32 -29.55
N LEU A 105 6.17 -10.68 -30.53
CA LEU A 105 5.42 -11.38 -31.59
C LEU A 105 6.34 -12.25 -32.45
N SER A 106 7.47 -11.68 -32.89
CA SER A 106 8.43 -12.39 -33.75
C SER A 106 9.20 -13.50 -33.02
N LYS A 107 9.22 -13.48 -31.67
CA LYS A 107 9.87 -14.50 -30.84
C LYS A 107 8.96 -15.66 -30.45
N GLN A 108 7.68 -15.64 -30.83
CA GLN A 108 6.79 -16.75 -30.51
C GLN A 108 7.19 -17.98 -31.31
N ILE A 109 7.43 -19.10 -30.61
CA ILE A 109 7.79 -20.38 -31.19
C ILE A 109 6.64 -21.35 -30.97
N PHE A 110 6.25 -22.06 -32.03
CA PHE A 110 5.16 -23.01 -32.02
C PHE A 110 5.57 -24.33 -32.68
N ASP A 111 5.21 -25.43 -32.03
CA ASP A 111 5.20 -26.75 -32.63
C ASP A 111 3.88 -26.93 -33.35
N LEU A 112 3.92 -27.02 -34.68
CA LEU A 112 2.74 -27.26 -35.50
C LEU A 112 2.41 -28.76 -35.50
N SER A 113 1.15 -29.09 -35.22
CA SER A 113 0.62 -30.45 -35.30
C SER A 113 -0.21 -30.63 -36.58
N PRO A 114 -0.23 -31.83 -37.18
CA PRO A 114 -1.13 -32.16 -38.30
C PRO A 114 -2.60 -32.29 -37.86
N GLU A 115 -2.90 -32.24 -36.56
CA GLU A 115 -4.26 -32.32 -36.06
C GLU A 115 -5.14 -31.18 -36.59
N THR A 116 -6.37 -31.52 -36.93
CA THR A 116 -7.38 -30.57 -37.42
C THR A 116 -8.68 -30.67 -36.62
N LYS A 117 -9.39 -29.55 -36.55
CA LYS A 117 -10.68 -29.42 -35.85
C LYS A 117 -11.54 -28.40 -36.61
N ILE A 118 -12.85 -28.60 -36.68
CA ILE A 118 -13.77 -27.61 -37.24
C ILE A 118 -14.33 -26.76 -36.11
N ILE A 119 -14.20 -25.43 -36.22
CA ILE A 119 -14.75 -24.47 -35.26
C ILE A 119 -15.55 -23.43 -36.03
N LEU A 120 -16.84 -23.27 -35.71
CA LEU A 120 -17.77 -22.35 -36.39
C LEU A 120 -17.79 -22.53 -37.94
N GLY A 121 -17.59 -23.74 -38.43
CA GLY A 121 -17.59 -24.07 -39.86
C GLY A 121 -16.24 -23.84 -40.58
N TYR A 122 -15.20 -23.41 -39.87
CA TYR A 122 -13.86 -23.20 -40.43
C TYR A 122 -12.91 -24.33 -40.04
N GLN A 123 -12.05 -24.75 -40.97
CA GLN A 123 -11.05 -25.76 -40.67
C GLN A 123 -9.89 -25.12 -39.92
N CYS A 124 -9.59 -25.64 -38.73
CA CYS A 124 -8.48 -25.19 -37.89
C CYS A 124 -7.36 -26.21 -37.84
N ARG A 125 -6.12 -25.72 -37.74
CA ARG A 125 -4.91 -26.49 -37.42
C ARG A 125 -4.44 -26.18 -36.01
N LYS A 126 -3.71 -27.11 -35.39
CA LYS A 126 -3.19 -26.93 -34.03
C LYS A 126 -1.73 -26.45 -34.03
N ALA A 127 -1.46 -25.43 -33.23
CA ALA A 127 -0.13 -25.01 -32.82
C ALA A 127 0.01 -25.20 -31.31
N LYS A 128 1.18 -25.63 -30.83
CA LYS A 128 1.46 -25.81 -29.40
C LYS A 128 2.68 -24.98 -29.00
N THR A 129 2.66 -24.42 -27.80
CA THR A 129 3.82 -23.75 -27.19
C THR A 129 3.83 -23.96 -25.68
N ILE A 130 4.96 -23.69 -25.04
CA ILE A 130 5.13 -23.78 -23.58
C ILE A 130 5.62 -22.42 -23.08
N ILE A 131 4.85 -21.80 -22.19
CA ILE A 131 5.19 -20.51 -21.57
C ILE A 131 5.10 -20.64 -20.05
N ASN A 132 6.22 -20.42 -19.36
CA ASN A 132 6.32 -20.55 -17.90
C ASN A 132 5.69 -21.87 -17.41
N SER A 133 6.09 -22.98 -18.04
CA SER A 133 5.60 -24.35 -17.80
C SER A 133 4.12 -24.61 -18.13
N ASN A 134 3.39 -23.61 -18.63
CA ASN A 134 2.03 -23.81 -19.12
C ASN A 134 2.07 -24.30 -20.56
N THR A 135 1.42 -25.44 -20.81
CA THR A 135 1.16 -25.89 -22.17
C THR A 135 -0.01 -25.09 -22.72
N ILE A 136 0.20 -24.47 -23.88
CA ILE A 136 -0.82 -23.71 -24.59
C ILE A 136 -0.99 -24.31 -25.97
N GLU A 137 -2.21 -24.71 -26.31
CA GLU A 137 -2.60 -25.14 -27.63
C GLU A 137 -3.49 -24.08 -28.29
N LEU A 138 -3.27 -23.82 -29.57
CA LEU A 138 -3.97 -22.81 -30.35
C LEU A 138 -4.53 -23.46 -31.61
N TRP A 139 -5.84 -23.39 -31.77
CA TRP A 139 -6.53 -23.84 -32.98
C TRP A 139 -6.81 -22.63 -33.86
N PHE A 140 -6.22 -22.58 -35.05
CA PHE A 140 -6.29 -21.42 -35.94
C PHE A 140 -6.67 -21.78 -37.37
N THR A 141 -7.41 -20.90 -38.04
CA THR A 141 -7.79 -21.00 -39.47
C THR A 141 -7.11 -19.92 -40.31
N THR A 142 -6.91 -20.20 -41.59
CA THR A 142 -6.43 -19.24 -42.60
C THR A 142 -7.49 -18.88 -43.64
N ASP A 143 -8.68 -19.49 -43.56
CA ASP A 143 -9.73 -19.43 -44.60
C ASP A 143 -10.27 -18.00 -44.80
N LEU A 144 -10.31 -17.23 -43.71
CA LEU A 144 -10.86 -15.87 -43.68
C LEU A 144 -9.89 -14.79 -44.15
N LYS A 145 -8.63 -15.13 -44.45
CA LYS A 145 -7.56 -14.22 -44.90
C LYS A 145 -7.31 -13.02 -43.98
N VAL A 146 -7.66 -13.17 -42.71
CA VAL A 146 -7.33 -12.24 -41.62
C VAL A 146 -6.56 -13.02 -40.56
N LYS A 147 -5.86 -12.29 -39.71
CA LYS A 147 -5.11 -12.82 -38.58
C LYS A 147 -5.59 -12.16 -37.30
N GLY A 148 -5.44 -12.85 -36.18
CA GLY A 148 -5.88 -12.37 -34.88
C GLY A 148 -6.08 -13.51 -33.90
N ALA A 149 -6.11 -13.20 -32.61
CA ALA A 149 -6.26 -14.19 -31.56
C ALA A 149 -6.93 -13.55 -30.33
N PRO A 150 -7.55 -14.35 -29.43
CA PRO A 150 -8.14 -13.84 -28.20
C PRO A 150 -7.09 -13.31 -27.19
N THR A 151 -5.80 -13.50 -27.49
CA THR A 151 -4.65 -12.92 -26.79
C THR A 151 -3.58 -12.52 -27.82
N VAL A 152 -2.49 -11.86 -27.42
CA VAL A 152 -1.36 -11.57 -28.33
C VAL A 152 -0.68 -12.87 -28.82
N LEU A 153 -0.82 -13.97 -28.08
CA LEU A 153 -0.20 -15.25 -28.42
C LEU A 153 -0.89 -15.89 -29.63
N GLY A 154 -0.11 -16.22 -30.65
CA GLY A 154 -0.58 -16.83 -31.90
C GLY A 154 -1.24 -15.87 -32.87
N ALA A 155 -1.25 -14.56 -32.58
CA ALA A 155 -1.89 -13.57 -33.43
C ALA A 155 -1.34 -13.55 -34.88
N ASP A 156 -0.11 -14.02 -35.10
CA ASP A 156 0.51 -14.09 -36.45
C ASP A 156 0.34 -15.46 -37.17
N LEU A 157 -0.22 -16.48 -36.50
CA LEU A 157 -0.44 -17.82 -37.09
C LEU A 157 -1.54 -17.84 -38.15
N GLY A 158 -2.58 -17.05 -37.94
CA GLY A 158 -3.87 -17.08 -38.63
C GLY A 158 -4.92 -16.44 -37.73
N LEU A 159 -6.20 -16.74 -37.95
CA LEU A 159 -7.25 -16.41 -36.98
C LEU A 159 -7.40 -17.56 -35.98
N VAL A 160 -6.91 -17.37 -34.76
CA VAL A 160 -7.06 -18.34 -33.65
C VAL A 160 -8.50 -18.35 -33.18
N LEU A 161 -9.20 -19.48 -33.32
CA LEU A 161 -10.58 -19.66 -32.90
C LEU A 161 -10.70 -20.35 -31.53
N GLU A 162 -9.66 -21.02 -31.05
CA GLU A 162 -9.64 -21.59 -29.72
C GLU A 162 -8.23 -21.62 -29.14
N MET A 163 -8.11 -21.26 -27.85
CA MET A 163 -6.90 -21.36 -27.06
C MET A 163 -7.17 -22.26 -25.85
N VAL A 164 -6.39 -23.31 -25.68
CA VAL A 164 -6.46 -24.26 -24.56
C VAL A 164 -5.21 -24.12 -23.72
N ARG A 165 -5.35 -23.84 -22.42
CA ARG A 165 -4.24 -23.79 -21.45
C ARG A 165 -4.35 -24.95 -20.47
N ASN A 166 -3.31 -25.77 -20.41
CA ASN A 166 -3.18 -26.93 -19.52
C ASN A 166 -4.40 -27.87 -19.55
N ASN A 167 -5.02 -28.05 -20.73
CA ASN A 167 -6.20 -28.89 -20.95
C ASN A 167 -7.41 -28.59 -20.05
N ASN A 168 -7.47 -27.40 -19.44
CA ASN A 168 -8.51 -27.05 -18.48
C ASN A 168 -9.17 -25.71 -18.83
N TYR A 169 -8.37 -24.66 -18.97
CA TYR A 169 -8.88 -23.33 -19.26
C TYR A 169 -8.91 -23.10 -20.76
N VAL A 170 -10.09 -22.80 -21.30
CA VAL A 170 -10.30 -22.67 -22.75
C VAL A 170 -10.93 -21.32 -23.09
N ILE A 171 -10.41 -20.65 -24.10
CA ILE A 171 -11.03 -19.47 -24.72
C ILE A 171 -11.45 -19.87 -26.13
N THR A 172 -12.76 -19.91 -26.42
CA THR A 172 -13.29 -20.39 -27.70
C THR A 172 -14.14 -19.31 -28.37
N ALA A 173 -13.98 -19.14 -29.68
CA ALA A 173 -14.83 -18.29 -30.51
C ALA A 173 -16.25 -18.85 -30.56
N THR A 174 -17.22 -18.01 -30.26
CA THR A 174 -18.66 -18.36 -30.28
C THR A 174 -19.39 -17.69 -31.42
N LYS A 175 -18.83 -16.60 -31.98
CA LYS A 175 -19.44 -15.85 -33.08
C LYS A 175 -18.38 -15.20 -33.97
N ILE A 176 -18.58 -15.23 -35.29
CA ILE A 176 -17.78 -14.50 -36.28
C ILE A 176 -18.73 -13.69 -37.15
N GLU A 177 -18.52 -12.38 -37.22
CA GLU A 177 -19.39 -11.45 -37.93
C GLU A 177 -18.60 -10.61 -38.92
N LYS A 178 -18.99 -10.63 -40.20
CA LYS A 178 -18.36 -9.83 -41.24
C LYS A 178 -18.65 -8.34 -41.04
N GLN A 179 -17.64 -7.51 -41.19
CA GLN A 179 -17.71 -6.05 -41.06
C GLN A 179 -17.19 -5.38 -42.34
N LYS A 180 -17.91 -4.37 -42.85
CA LYS A 180 -17.60 -3.71 -44.13
C LYS A 180 -16.71 -2.47 -44.01
N LYS A 181 -16.57 -1.89 -42.82
CA LYS A 181 -15.78 -0.69 -42.53
C LYS A 181 -15.26 -0.74 -41.09
N ILE A 182 -14.16 -1.44 -40.87
CA ILE A 182 -13.48 -1.48 -39.57
C ILE A 182 -12.09 -0.86 -39.69
N SER A 183 -11.68 -0.18 -38.64
CA SER A 183 -10.32 0.34 -38.48
C SER A 183 -9.87 0.06 -37.05
N PRO A 184 -9.20 -1.09 -36.81
CA PRO A 184 -8.69 -1.42 -35.49
C PRO A 184 -7.82 -0.31 -34.89
N TYR A 185 -7.06 0.42 -35.73
CA TYR A 185 -6.28 1.57 -35.29
C TYR A 185 -7.18 2.70 -34.78
N GLN A 186 -8.16 3.17 -35.57
CA GLN A 186 -9.06 4.24 -35.12
C GLN A 186 -9.83 3.83 -33.88
N MET A 187 -10.29 2.57 -33.81
CA MET A 187 -10.99 2.05 -32.63
C MET A 187 -10.11 2.07 -31.36
N ALA A 188 -8.81 1.82 -31.48
CA ALA A 188 -7.89 1.87 -30.35
C ALA A 188 -7.47 3.31 -29.97
N PHE A 189 -7.19 4.16 -30.96
CA PHE A 189 -6.49 5.41 -30.75
C PHE A 189 -7.38 6.67 -30.82
N ASN A 190 -8.62 6.60 -31.29
CA ASN A 190 -9.48 7.80 -31.39
C ASN A 190 -9.70 8.51 -30.05
N ASN A 191 -9.76 7.74 -28.96
CA ASN A 191 -9.95 8.27 -27.60
C ASN A 191 -8.64 8.26 -26.79
N PHE A 192 -7.50 8.03 -27.43
CA PHE A 192 -6.20 7.97 -26.77
C PHE A 192 -5.44 9.27 -26.98
N ASN A 193 -4.97 9.88 -25.90
CA ASN A 193 -4.21 11.13 -25.91
C ASN A 193 -3.02 11.11 -24.93
N GLY A 194 -2.74 9.94 -24.38
CA GLY A 194 -1.74 9.71 -23.34
C GLY A 194 -0.32 9.55 -23.87
N PRO A 195 0.68 9.56 -22.97
CA PRO A 195 2.06 9.31 -23.35
C PRO A 195 2.28 7.85 -23.75
N LYS A 196 3.27 7.64 -24.62
CA LYS A 196 3.89 6.33 -24.80
C LYS A 196 5.03 6.18 -23.81
N THR A 197 5.06 5.10 -23.05
CA THR A 197 6.06 4.81 -22.02
C THR A 197 6.74 3.48 -22.27
N ASP A 198 7.84 3.22 -21.56
CA ASP A 198 8.38 1.86 -21.47
C ASP A 198 7.40 0.93 -20.72
N LEU A 199 7.62 -0.39 -20.83
CA LEU A 199 6.75 -1.41 -20.29
C LEU A 199 6.65 -1.39 -18.75
N LEU A 200 7.74 -1.05 -18.06
CA LEU A 200 7.75 -1.03 -16.59
C LEU A 200 6.94 0.16 -16.08
N THR A 201 7.17 1.35 -16.65
CA THR A 201 6.38 2.54 -16.34
C THR A 201 4.90 2.34 -16.67
N TYR A 202 4.58 1.73 -17.82
CA TYR A 202 3.20 1.40 -18.20
C TYR A 202 2.50 0.54 -17.15
N ARG A 203 3.17 -0.53 -16.70
CA ARG A 203 2.64 -1.45 -15.68
C ARG A 203 2.49 -0.78 -14.32
N ASP A 204 3.42 0.08 -13.93
CA ASP A 204 3.34 0.84 -12.67
C ASP A 204 2.15 1.81 -12.67
N LEU A 205 1.97 2.57 -13.77
CA LEU A 205 0.83 3.50 -13.91
C LEU A 205 -0.51 2.76 -13.87
N LEU A 206 -0.62 1.64 -14.60
CA LEU A 206 -1.82 0.80 -14.59
C LEU A 206 -2.08 0.16 -13.23
N TRP A 207 -1.04 -0.23 -12.49
CA TRP A 207 -1.21 -0.77 -11.15
C TRP A 207 -1.68 0.31 -10.17
N LYS A 208 -1.02 1.48 -10.16
CA LYS A 208 -1.36 2.62 -9.29
C LYS A 208 -2.76 3.18 -9.55
N SER A 209 -3.32 3.01 -10.75
CA SER A 209 -4.69 3.44 -11.02
C SER A 209 -5.76 2.55 -10.39
N ARG A 210 -5.41 1.39 -9.83
CA ARG A 210 -6.37 0.44 -9.24
C ARG A 210 -6.76 0.80 -7.80
N PHE A 211 -6.04 1.74 -7.19
CA PHE A 211 -6.24 2.15 -5.80
C PHE A 211 -5.99 3.66 -5.66
N THR A 212 -6.37 4.22 -4.52
CA THR A 212 -6.07 5.61 -4.20
C THR A 212 -4.83 5.68 -3.33
N THR A 213 -3.89 6.55 -3.68
CA THR A 213 -2.73 6.89 -2.84
C THR A 213 -2.89 8.31 -2.32
N ILE A 214 -2.78 8.47 -1.01
CA ILE A 214 -2.71 9.75 -0.32
C ILE A 214 -1.26 9.93 0.13
N ALA A 215 -0.53 10.80 -0.57
CA ALA A 215 0.86 11.13 -0.24
C ALA A 215 0.93 12.08 0.96
N VAL A 216 1.43 11.60 2.09
CA VAL A 216 1.52 12.38 3.33
C VAL A 216 2.88 13.10 3.38
N PHE A 217 3.98 12.35 3.46
CA PHE A 217 5.34 12.88 3.53
C PHE A 217 6.21 12.28 2.43
N LYS A 218 7.17 13.06 1.92
CA LYS A 218 8.11 12.60 0.89
C LYS A 218 9.51 13.08 1.21
N ASN A 219 10.40 12.15 1.53
CA ASN A 219 11.79 12.40 1.91
C ASN A 219 11.94 13.45 3.03
N GLU A 220 11.03 13.45 4.00
CA GLU A 220 11.04 14.38 5.11
C GLU A 220 12.03 13.94 6.18
N ILE A 221 12.75 14.91 6.75
CA ILE A 221 13.67 14.67 7.86
C ILE A 221 12.90 14.63 9.18
N ILE A 222 13.26 13.71 10.08
CA ILE A 222 12.86 13.71 11.50
C ILE A 222 14.14 13.65 12.32
N ASN A 223 14.43 14.69 13.10
CA ASN A 223 15.71 14.88 13.78
C ASN A 223 15.55 15.65 15.10
N PHE A 224 16.64 15.89 15.81
CA PHE A 224 16.67 16.76 16.97
C PHE A 224 17.60 17.96 16.72
N SER A 225 17.01 19.12 16.45
CA SER A 225 17.74 20.34 16.11
C SER A 225 16.93 21.59 16.42
N ASP A 226 17.58 22.59 17.04
CA ASP A 226 16.99 23.93 17.24
C ASP A 226 16.70 24.67 15.93
N GLN A 227 17.26 24.18 14.80
CA GLN A 227 16.99 24.70 13.47
C GLN A 227 15.75 24.07 12.82
N SER A 228 15.16 23.05 13.44
CA SER A 228 13.95 22.40 12.94
C SER A 228 12.76 23.35 13.04
N LYS A 229 12.15 23.69 11.89
CA LYS A 229 11.07 24.68 11.81
C LYS A 229 9.95 24.21 10.91
N SER A 230 8.72 24.42 11.36
CA SER A 230 7.53 24.26 10.53
C SER A 230 7.60 25.10 9.25
N ASN A 231 6.96 24.61 8.20
CA ASN A 231 6.64 25.38 7.00
C ASN A 231 5.12 25.38 6.76
N ASP A 232 4.68 25.94 5.63
CA ASP A 232 3.26 26.11 5.30
C ASP A 232 2.45 24.79 5.22
N SER A 233 3.13 23.65 5.06
CA SER A 233 2.50 22.34 4.83
C SER A 233 2.88 21.26 5.85
N ILE A 234 4.05 21.38 6.48
CA ILE A 234 4.61 20.40 7.40
C ILE A 234 5.00 21.12 8.68
N PHE A 235 4.32 20.76 9.76
CA PHE A 235 4.54 21.29 11.09
C PHE A 235 5.52 20.40 11.83
N ARG A 236 6.46 21.01 12.53
CA ARG A 236 7.52 20.34 13.26
C ARG A 236 7.44 20.72 14.73
N TYR A 237 7.47 19.72 15.59
CA TYR A 237 7.39 19.87 17.05
C TYR A 237 8.49 19.06 17.73
N ALA A 238 8.68 19.27 19.03
CA ALA A 238 9.68 18.56 19.83
C ALA A 238 11.08 18.58 19.19
N ASN A 239 11.53 19.77 18.81
CA ASN A 239 12.80 20.04 18.13
C ASN A 239 13.02 19.24 16.84
N GLY A 240 11.94 18.78 16.19
CA GLY A 240 11.98 18.08 14.90
C GLY A 240 11.69 16.58 14.96
N THR A 241 11.53 16.01 16.16
CA THR A 241 11.28 14.58 16.34
C THR A 241 9.84 14.19 16.02
N VAL A 242 8.95 15.18 15.90
CA VAL A 242 7.56 15.02 15.45
C VAL A 242 7.32 15.89 14.23
N ILE A 243 6.81 15.28 13.16
CA ILE A 243 6.29 15.98 11.98
C ILE A 243 4.79 15.72 11.82
N LEU A 244 4.07 16.73 11.35
CA LEU A 244 2.61 16.70 11.25
C LEU A 244 2.15 17.38 9.96
N LYS A 245 1.15 16.80 9.30
CA LYS A 245 0.49 17.37 8.12
C LYS A 245 -1.02 17.17 8.21
N LYS A 246 -1.77 18.18 7.77
CA LYS A 246 -3.23 18.07 7.65
C LYS A 246 -3.59 17.36 6.34
N VAL A 247 -4.34 16.28 6.42
CA VAL A 247 -4.64 15.38 5.30
C VAL A 247 -6.14 15.19 5.18
N SER A 248 -6.67 15.43 3.99
CA SER A 248 -8.07 15.18 3.66
C SER A 248 -8.23 13.81 3.00
N PHE A 249 -9.05 12.97 3.63
CA PHE A 249 -9.39 11.65 3.12
C PHE A 249 -10.67 11.74 2.25
N PRO A 250 -10.73 11.00 1.13
CA PRO A 250 -11.95 10.88 0.36
C PRO A 250 -13.00 10.08 1.15
N GLU A 251 -14.19 9.94 0.59
CA GLU A 251 -15.09 8.88 1.02
C GLU A 251 -14.39 7.53 0.81
N ILE A 252 -14.31 6.73 1.88
CA ILE A 252 -13.77 5.39 1.87
C ILE A 252 -14.95 4.43 2.03
N PRO A 253 -15.32 3.66 1.01
CA PRO A 253 -16.40 2.68 1.13
C PRO A 253 -16.14 1.70 2.26
N VAL A 254 -17.22 1.32 2.95
CA VAL A 254 -17.18 0.24 3.93
C VAL A 254 -16.67 -1.04 3.24
N GLY A 255 -15.67 -1.70 3.84
CA GLY A 255 -15.03 -2.89 3.28
C GLY A 255 -13.79 -2.62 2.43
N SER A 256 -13.43 -1.36 2.20
CA SER A 256 -12.11 -1.01 1.63
C SER A 256 -10.96 -1.49 2.53
N LEU A 257 -9.85 -1.88 1.89
CA LEU A 257 -8.60 -2.16 2.59
C LEU A 257 -7.74 -0.90 2.63
N ILE A 258 -7.28 -0.50 3.82
CA ILE A 258 -6.50 0.71 4.03
C ILE A 258 -5.14 0.33 4.59
N PHE A 259 -4.06 0.81 3.97
CA PHE A 259 -2.70 0.56 4.44
C PHE A 259 -1.98 1.87 4.68
N THR A 260 -1.30 1.98 5.82
CA THR A 260 -0.24 2.98 6.03
C THR A 260 1.10 2.38 5.63
N GLU A 261 1.89 3.12 4.84
CA GLU A 261 3.17 2.67 4.31
C GLU A 261 4.25 3.74 4.56
N LEU A 262 5.25 3.39 5.37
CA LEU A 262 6.38 4.24 5.73
C LEU A 262 7.66 3.62 5.20
N GLN A 263 8.47 4.42 4.52
CA GLN A 263 9.86 4.10 4.21
C GLN A 263 10.75 4.95 5.10
N GLU A 264 11.81 4.36 5.67
CA GLU A 264 12.73 5.05 6.56
C GLU A 264 14.19 4.72 6.21
N GLN A 265 15.05 5.71 6.43
CA GLN A 265 16.50 5.59 6.39
C GLN A 265 17.10 6.41 7.52
N SER A 266 18.22 5.96 8.10
CA SER A 266 19.04 6.86 8.90
C SER A 266 19.64 7.94 8.01
N ASN A 267 19.68 9.15 8.55
CA ASN A 267 20.38 10.31 7.99
C ASN A 267 21.41 10.86 8.99
N GLY A 268 21.79 10.06 9.98
CA GLY A 268 22.74 10.41 11.03
C GLY A 268 22.63 9.53 12.26
N ASP A 269 21.42 9.16 12.68
CA ASP A 269 21.21 8.39 13.91
C ASP A 269 21.62 6.91 13.76
N ALA A 270 22.41 6.40 14.69
CA ALA A 270 22.90 5.01 14.69
C ALA A 270 21.97 4.03 15.44
N TYR A 271 21.03 4.54 16.23
CA TYR A 271 20.26 3.75 17.20
C TYR A 271 18.92 3.24 16.64
N ASP A 272 18.39 2.22 17.31
CA ASP A 272 17.05 1.67 17.12
C ASP A 272 16.01 2.47 17.91
N ARG A 273 15.31 3.37 17.22
CA ARG A 273 14.40 4.34 17.83
C ARG A 273 12.96 3.86 17.80
N THR A 274 12.21 4.21 18.85
CA THR A 274 10.75 4.08 18.84
C THR A 274 10.16 5.06 17.83
N GLY A 275 9.30 4.54 16.95
CA GLY A 275 8.56 5.30 15.97
C GLY A 275 7.06 5.07 16.05
N SER A 276 6.28 6.11 15.76
CA SER A 276 4.82 6.06 15.75
C SER A 276 4.27 6.89 14.60
N VAL A 277 3.47 6.27 13.73
CA VAL A 277 2.59 6.96 12.79
C VAL A 277 1.22 7.08 13.46
N PHE A 278 0.69 8.28 13.55
CA PHE A 278 -0.52 8.56 14.33
C PHE A 278 -1.45 9.57 13.66
N VAL A 279 -2.69 9.58 14.13
CA VAL A 279 -3.68 10.62 13.88
C VAL A 279 -3.98 11.34 15.19
N ILE A 280 -4.20 12.65 15.15
CA ILE A 280 -4.72 13.42 16.29
C ILE A 280 -6.25 13.47 16.17
N PRO A 281 -7.02 12.79 17.04
CA PRO A 281 -8.46 12.92 17.06
C PRO A 281 -8.85 14.31 17.59
N GLU A 282 -9.78 14.96 16.91
CA GLU A 282 -10.36 16.27 17.28
C GLU A 282 -11.86 16.12 17.62
N ASP A 283 -12.28 14.96 18.12
CA ASP A 283 -13.66 14.65 18.55
C ASP A 283 -14.01 15.22 19.94
N GLN A 284 -13.05 15.86 20.59
CA GLN A 284 -13.17 16.49 21.91
C GLN A 284 -12.68 17.94 21.87
N PRO A 285 -13.08 18.80 22.83
CA PRO A 285 -12.62 20.19 22.91
C PRO A 285 -11.10 20.35 22.96
N HIS A 286 -10.39 19.38 23.54
CA HIS A 286 -8.93 19.34 23.58
C HIS A 286 -8.40 18.07 22.91
N SER A 287 -7.19 18.16 22.36
CA SER A 287 -6.51 17.05 21.72
C SER A 287 -5.00 17.11 21.99
N PHE A 288 -4.27 16.09 21.54
CA PHE A 288 -2.81 16.10 21.62
C PHE A 288 -2.16 17.29 20.88
N LEU A 289 -2.88 17.92 19.93
CA LEU A 289 -2.41 19.12 19.24
C LEU A 289 -2.20 20.31 20.19
N ASP A 290 -3.00 20.40 21.26
CA ASP A 290 -2.83 21.43 22.30
C ASP A 290 -1.50 21.25 23.05
N GLY A 291 -1.10 20.00 23.30
CA GLY A 291 0.21 19.66 23.85
C GLY A 291 1.34 20.08 22.90
N LEU A 292 1.22 19.73 21.62
CA LEU A 292 2.22 20.09 20.61
C LEU A 292 2.40 21.61 20.49
N LYS A 293 1.31 22.38 20.54
CA LYS A 293 1.35 23.86 20.40
C LYS A 293 1.76 24.58 21.68
N ASN A 294 1.27 24.12 22.83
CA ASN A 294 1.33 24.87 24.10
C ASN A 294 2.23 24.20 25.16
N GLY A 295 2.86 23.07 24.82
CA GLY A 295 3.73 22.29 25.70
C GLY A 295 3.00 21.16 26.45
N ALA A 296 3.72 20.10 26.84
CA ALA A 296 3.15 18.88 27.43
C ALA A 296 2.31 19.13 28.69
N LYS A 297 2.59 20.20 29.45
CA LYS A 297 1.83 20.59 30.65
C LYS A 297 0.40 21.08 30.36
N SER A 298 0.06 21.38 29.11
CA SER A 298 -1.31 21.72 28.72
C SER A 298 -2.22 20.49 28.61
N LEU A 299 -1.63 19.29 28.53
CA LEU A 299 -2.37 18.04 28.42
C LEU A 299 -2.92 17.61 29.78
N PRO A 300 -4.05 16.87 29.82
CA PRO A 300 -4.57 16.32 31.07
C PRO A 300 -3.56 15.41 31.76
N VAL A 301 -3.45 15.54 33.08
CA VAL A 301 -2.55 14.73 33.91
C VAL A 301 -3.24 13.46 34.38
N TYR A 302 -2.55 12.34 34.24
CA TYR A 302 -2.89 11.05 34.83
C TYR A 302 -1.95 10.74 36.00
N ASP A 303 -2.52 10.28 37.11
CA ASP A 303 -1.82 9.85 38.31
C ASP A 303 -2.45 8.53 38.82
N ASN A 304 -1.60 7.55 39.11
CA ASN A 304 -2.02 6.25 39.62
C ASN A 304 -1.52 5.95 41.05
N GLY A 305 -0.99 6.95 41.75
CA GLY A 305 -0.48 6.84 43.11
C GLY A 305 0.99 6.41 43.21
N ASN A 306 1.72 6.32 42.10
CA ASN A 306 3.14 5.96 42.12
C ASN A 306 4.09 7.14 42.41
N GLY A 307 3.54 8.34 42.64
CA GLY A 307 4.29 9.56 42.90
C GLY A 307 4.78 10.30 41.65
N LYS A 308 4.38 9.88 40.45
CA LYS A 308 4.66 10.56 39.18
C LYS A 308 3.36 10.98 38.47
N GLN A 309 3.52 11.89 37.51
CA GLN A 309 2.44 12.41 36.68
C GLN A 309 2.72 12.11 35.21
N TYR A 310 1.66 11.79 34.45
CA TYR A 310 1.77 11.42 33.05
C TYR A 310 0.82 12.25 32.20
N GLN A 311 1.30 12.86 31.13
CA GLN A 311 0.55 13.89 30.39
C GLN A 311 -0.12 13.31 29.15
N GLY A 312 -1.44 13.51 29.02
CA GLY A 312 -2.22 13.22 27.82
C GLY A 312 -2.38 11.74 27.48
N ILE A 313 -2.16 10.82 28.44
CA ILE A 313 -2.09 9.39 28.15
C ILE A 313 -3.44 8.66 28.19
N VAL A 314 -4.50 9.27 28.72
CA VAL A 314 -5.85 8.69 28.81
C VAL A 314 -6.91 9.63 28.23
N ARG A 315 -7.97 9.06 27.64
CA ARG A 315 -9.16 9.80 27.27
C ARG A 315 -9.84 10.36 28.51
N THR A 316 -10.33 11.59 28.40
CA THR A 316 -11.20 12.21 29.40
C THR A 316 -12.49 12.70 28.74
N THR A 317 -13.41 13.28 29.51
CA THR A 317 -14.62 13.90 28.95
C THR A 317 -14.34 15.04 27.99
N ASN A 318 -13.14 15.64 28.04
CA ASN A 318 -12.78 16.83 27.26
C ASN A 318 -11.50 16.64 26.41
N TYR A 319 -10.91 15.44 26.38
CA TYR A 319 -9.64 15.20 25.71
C TYR A 319 -9.57 13.82 25.05
N SER A 320 -9.02 13.79 23.84
CA SER A 320 -8.72 12.57 23.10
C SER A 320 -7.20 12.31 23.01
N PRO A 321 -6.73 11.11 23.40
CA PRO A 321 -5.33 10.71 23.19
C PRO A 321 -5.07 10.40 21.71
N LEU A 322 -3.78 10.29 21.35
CA LEU A 322 -3.37 9.94 19.99
C LEU A 322 -3.92 8.58 19.54
N LEU A 323 -4.48 8.55 18.33
CA LEU A 323 -4.81 7.31 17.63
C LEU A 323 -3.58 6.83 16.85
N GLU A 324 -2.94 5.77 17.33
CA GLU A 324 -1.77 5.21 16.66
C GLU A 324 -2.17 4.32 15.48
N LEU A 325 -1.76 4.72 14.27
CA LEU A 325 -1.97 3.93 13.05
C LEU A 325 -0.99 2.76 13.02
N MET A 326 0.30 3.05 13.26
CA MET A 326 1.37 2.06 13.20
C MET A 326 2.51 2.39 14.15
N ARG A 327 2.88 1.43 14.99
CA ARG A 327 4.12 1.47 15.77
C ARG A 327 5.24 0.75 15.03
N PHE A 328 6.39 1.37 14.94
CA PHE A 328 7.57 0.79 14.30
C PHE A 328 8.82 1.11 15.10
N PHE A 329 9.91 0.41 14.77
CA PHE A 329 11.22 0.65 15.37
C PHE A 329 12.24 0.79 14.26
N THR A 330 12.99 1.89 14.25
CA THR A 330 14.06 2.06 13.27
C THR A 330 15.11 0.96 13.49
N PRO A 331 15.77 0.48 12.43
CA PRO A 331 16.95 -0.34 12.59
C PRO A 331 18.15 0.54 12.98
N PHE A 332 19.24 -0.11 13.37
CA PHE A 332 20.49 0.56 13.70
C PHE A 332 21.18 1.14 12.45
N GLY A 333 20.96 2.42 12.15
CA GLY A 333 21.80 3.20 11.23
C GLY A 333 21.72 2.83 9.74
N ILE A 334 20.62 2.23 9.28
CA ILE A 334 20.44 1.82 7.88
C ILE A 334 20.73 2.96 6.89
N GLN A 335 21.31 2.66 5.73
CA GLN A 335 21.85 3.63 4.76
C GLN A 335 23.10 4.35 5.25
N GLN A 336 22.96 5.20 6.28
CA GLN A 336 24.03 6.09 6.73
C GLN A 336 25.28 5.33 7.19
N TYR A 337 25.08 4.17 7.82
CA TYR A 337 26.15 3.33 8.36
C TYR A 337 26.48 2.13 7.48
N ASN A 338 26.00 2.06 6.24
CA ASN A 338 26.31 0.97 5.32
C ASN A 338 27.81 0.88 4.95
N HIS A 339 28.63 1.86 5.34
CA HIS A 339 30.09 1.82 5.27
C HIS A 339 30.72 0.81 6.26
N ILE A 340 30.00 0.37 7.29
CA ILE A 340 30.45 -0.69 8.20
C ILE A 340 30.49 -2.02 7.42
N ALA A 341 31.68 -2.53 7.10
CA ALA A 341 31.79 -3.76 6.33
C ALA A 341 31.84 -5.00 7.24
N LEU A 342 30.97 -5.98 6.97
CA LEU A 342 31.05 -7.33 7.49
C LEU A 342 31.01 -8.31 6.32
N LYS A 343 31.89 -9.31 6.34
CA LYS A 343 32.00 -10.29 5.25
C LYS A 343 30.63 -10.93 4.97
N ASP A 344 30.26 -10.99 3.68
CA ASP A 344 29.01 -11.56 3.18
C ASP A 344 27.71 -10.88 3.67
N LYS A 345 27.81 -9.69 4.29
CA LYS A 345 26.63 -8.86 4.62
C LYS A 345 26.54 -7.67 3.67
N LYS A 346 25.55 -7.72 2.78
CA LYS A 346 25.13 -6.58 1.97
C LYS A 346 23.94 -5.91 2.65
N TRP A 347 24.17 -4.75 3.26
CA TRP A 347 23.14 -4.02 3.98
C TRP A 347 22.04 -3.52 3.04
N HIS A 348 20.81 -3.53 3.56
CA HIS A 348 19.72 -2.81 2.93
C HIS A 348 19.91 -1.29 3.08
N GLU A 349 19.30 -0.55 2.17
CA GLU A 349 19.39 0.91 2.13
C GLU A 349 18.13 1.57 2.69
N ILE A 350 16.99 0.90 2.64
CA ILE A 350 15.70 1.41 3.09
C ILE A 350 15.02 0.29 3.87
N VAL A 351 14.37 0.64 4.97
CA VAL A 351 13.45 -0.26 5.67
C VAL A 351 12.01 0.15 5.37
N PRO A 352 11.20 -0.74 4.77
CA PRO A 352 9.78 -0.49 4.55
C PRO A 352 8.93 -1.03 5.71
N TYR A 353 7.98 -0.22 6.16
CA TYR A 353 6.94 -0.60 7.10
C TYR A 353 5.60 -0.44 6.41
N ARG A 354 4.75 -1.45 6.46
CA ARG A 354 3.40 -1.37 5.90
C ARG A 354 2.43 -2.13 6.79
N GLN A 355 1.37 -1.47 7.23
CA GLN A 355 0.37 -2.05 8.13
C GLN A 355 -1.05 -1.80 7.61
N ASP A 356 -1.86 -2.85 7.64
CA ASP A 356 -3.30 -2.77 7.43
C ASP A 356 -3.95 -2.04 8.62
N ILE A 357 -4.72 -1.00 8.32
CA ILE A 357 -5.44 -0.15 9.27
C ILE A 357 -6.92 -0.04 8.89
N SER A 358 -7.45 -1.02 8.16
CA SER A 358 -8.83 -1.04 7.67
C SER A 358 -9.87 -0.95 8.79
N GLU A 359 -9.53 -1.45 9.98
CA GLU A 359 -10.36 -1.36 11.18
C GLU A 359 -10.58 0.08 11.68
N LEU A 360 -9.79 1.03 11.20
CA LEU A 360 -9.88 2.45 11.55
C LEU A 360 -10.63 3.29 10.51
N GLN A 361 -11.24 2.65 9.50
CA GLN A 361 -11.88 3.34 8.37
C GLN A 361 -12.85 4.46 8.78
N SER A 362 -13.69 4.25 9.80
CA SER A 362 -14.71 5.22 10.21
C SER A 362 -14.12 6.51 10.81
N THR A 363 -12.87 6.47 11.27
CA THR A 363 -12.17 7.66 11.76
C THR A 363 -11.43 8.42 10.66
N LEU A 364 -11.33 7.86 9.45
CA LEU A 364 -10.62 8.45 8.32
C LEU A 364 -11.58 8.96 7.24
N SER A 365 -12.58 8.16 6.86
CA SER A 365 -13.47 8.44 5.73
C SER A 365 -14.09 9.84 5.79
N THR A 366 -13.98 10.61 4.71
CA THR A 366 -14.51 11.98 4.54
C THR A 366 -13.96 13.05 5.50
N LYS A 367 -12.98 12.70 6.36
CA LYS A 367 -12.43 13.62 7.35
C LYS A 367 -11.14 14.28 6.86
N THR A 368 -10.93 15.49 7.34
CA THR A 368 -9.62 16.14 7.29
C THR A 368 -9.00 16.05 8.67
N VAL A 369 -7.93 15.26 8.81
CA VAL A 369 -7.28 14.98 10.10
C VAL A 369 -5.80 15.33 10.07
N TRP A 370 -5.22 15.53 11.23
CA TRP A 370 -3.76 15.65 11.37
C TRP A 370 -3.14 14.26 11.39
N VAL A 371 -2.28 13.99 10.41
CA VAL A 371 -1.46 12.77 10.33
C VAL A 371 -0.03 13.14 10.70
N GLY A 372 0.57 12.40 11.61
CA GLY A 372 1.92 12.65 12.10
C GLY A 372 2.80 11.42 12.15
N THR A 373 4.09 11.68 12.15
CA THR A 373 5.13 10.67 12.39
C THR A 373 6.07 11.18 13.47
N PHE A 374 6.35 10.32 14.44
CA PHE A 374 7.33 10.52 15.50
C PHE A 374 8.47 9.50 15.36
N ILE A 375 9.70 9.95 15.56
CA ILE A 375 10.86 9.09 15.83
C ILE A 375 11.67 9.73 16.97
N GLY A 376 11.69 9.09 18.13
CA GLY A 376 12.37 9.60 19.32
C GLY A 376 13.88 9.52 19.17
N ASN A 377 14.53 10.66 18.89
CA ASN A 377 15.97 10.73 18.67
C ASN A 377 16.59 12.03 19.21
N TYR A 378 17.91 12.03 19.34
CA TYR A 378 18.70 13.19 19.75
C TYR A 378 19.76 13.58 18.71
N ASP A 379 19.70 13.01 17.50
CA ASP A 379 20.69 13.23 16.45
C ASP A 379 20.30 14.42 15.55
N LYS A 380 21.29 15.22 15.15
CA LYS A 380 21.06 16.38 14.28
C LYS A 380 20.70 16.00 12.85
N GLY A 381 21.24 14.90 12.33
CA GLY A 381 20.91 14.37 11.01
C GLY A 381 19.61 13.55 11.01
N GLY A 382 19.41 12.78 12.08
CA GLY A 382 18.20 12.04 12.38
C GLY A 382 17.90 10.96 11.34
N HIS A 383 16.67 10.99 10.84
CA HIS A 383 16.10 10.02 9.91
C HIS A 383 15.45 10.74 8.74
N LYS A 384 15.30 10.03 7.62
CA LYS A 384 14.58 10.48 6.43
C LYS A 384 13.46 9.51 6.09
N ILE A 385 12.24 10.01 5.94
CA ILE A 385 11.05 9.18 5.75
C ILE A 385 10.19 9.60 4.56
N SER A 386 9.46 8.63 4.00
CA SER A 386 8.30 8.88 3.11
C SER A 386 7.11 8.10 3.64
N LEU A 387 5.93 8.72 3.67
CA LEU A 387 4.70 8.14 4.20
C LEU A 387 3.58 8.30 3.19
N ASP A 388 3.00 7.17 2.79
CA ASP A 388 1.79 7.10 1.97
C ASP A 388 0.68 6.35 2.73
N ILE A 389 -0.57 6.70 2.42
CA ILE A 389 -1.74 5.89 2.81
C ILE A 389 -2.43 5.43 1.54
N THR A 390 -2.66 4.12 1.41
CA THR A 390 -3.28 3.53 0.22
C THR A 390 -4.63 2.91 0.55
N ILE A 391 -5.62 3.17 -0.30
CA ILE A 391 -7.02 2.71 -0.15
C ILE A 391 -7.37 1.82 -1.35
N HIS A 392 -7.69 0.57 -1.07
CA HIS A 392 -7.99 -0.46 -2.07
C HIS A 392 -9.45 -0.88 -1.96
N LYS A 393 -10.06 -1.24 -3.09
CA LYS A 393 -11.38 -1.88 -3.08
C LYS A 393 -11.24 -3.28 -2.46
N GLY A 394 -12.06 -3.60 -1.46
CA GLY A 394 -12.10 -4.94 -0.88
C GLY A 394 -13.01 -5.87 -1.70
N ASP A 395 -12.60 -7.14 -1.83
CA ASP A 395 -13.36 -8.16 -2.56
C ASP A 395 -14.42 -8.87 -1.69
N LYS A 396 -14.46 -8.58 -0.38
CA LYS A 396 -15.38 -9.20 0.58
C LYS A 396 -16.17 -8.13 1.32
N PRO A 397 -17.44 -8.40 1.71
CA PRO A 397 -18.11 -7.59 2.71
C PRO A 397 -17.33 -7.72 4.02
N ALA A 398 -16.46 -6.76 4.33
CA ALA A 398 -15.75 -6.76 5.60
C ALA A 398 -16.74 -6.51 6.74
N THR A 399 -16.48 -7.11 7.90
CA THR A 399 -17.05 -6.63 9.17
C THR A 399 -16.60 -5.19 9.36
N ALA A 400 -17.50 -4.26 9.14
CA ALA A 400 -17.22 -2.85 9.19
C ALA A 400 -17.17 -2.41 10.66
N ASN A 401 -15.99 -2.19 11.23
CA ASN A 401 -15.94 -1.47 12.49
C ASN A 401 -16.43 -0.04 12.24
N ARG A 402 -17.68 0.21 12.64
CA ARG A 402 -18.32 1.53 12.50
C ARG A 402 -17.94 2.45 13.65
N PHE A 403 -17.55 1.87 14.77
CA PHE A 403 -17.16 2.57 15.97
C PHE A 403 -15.66 2.45 16.22
N VAL A 404 -15.01 3.59 16.51
CA VAL A 404 -13.59 3.70 16.85
C VAL A 404 -13.45 4.75 17.96
N LEU A 405 -12.90 4.37 19.10
CA LEU A 405 -12.73 5.23 20.27
C LEU A 405 -11.33 5.02 20.89
N PRO A 406 -10.38 5.96 20.67
CA PRO A 406 -9.08 5.93 21.34
C PRO A 406 -9.24 6.12 22.85
N LEU A 407 -8.84 5.12 23.65
CA LEU A 407 -9.01 5.14 25.10
C LEU A 407 -7.74 5.61 25.82
N PHE A 408 -6.58 5.15 25.37
CA PHE A 408 -5.30 5.51 25.96
C PHE A 408 -4.14 5.36 24.98
N ASN A 409 -3.09 6.13 25.21
CA ASN A 409 -1.81 6.00 24.54
C ASN A 409 -0.69 6.53 25.45
N THR A 410 0.14 5.63 25.99
CA THR A 410 1.25 5.98 26.88
C THR A 410 2.55 6.26 26.14
N THR A 411 2.60 6.05 24.82
CA THR A 411 3.77 6.39 24.00
C THR A 411 4.00 7.88 24.09
N ASN A 412 5.13 8.27 24.66
CA ASN A 412 5.50 9.66 24.86
C ASN A 412 6.04 10.29 23.57
N VAL A 413 5.15 10.53 22.61
CA VAL A 413 5.48 11.21 21.32
C VAL A 413 6.12 12.59 21.53
N MET A 414 5.89 13.22 22.68
CA MET A 414 6.57 14.44 23.11
C MET A 414 7.74 14.18 24.08
N GLU A 415 8.46 13.06 23.94
CA GLU A 415 9.66 12.71 24.72
C GLU A 415 10.66 13.88 24.80
N MET A 416 10.99 14.45 23.64
CA MET A 416 11.89 15.61 23.52
C MET A 416 11.19 16.97 23.78
N ALA A 417 9.96 16.96 24.29
CA ALA A 417 9.16 18.15 24.60
C ALA A 417 8.44 18.07 25.96
N GLY A 418 8.98 17.28 26.89
CA GLY A 418 8.58 17.28 28.30
C GLY A 418 7.40 16.36 28.64
N GLN A 419 7.07 15.38 27.79
CA GLN A 419 6.16 14.31 28.15
C GLN A 419 6.93 13.13 28.77
N ASP A 420 6.51 12.70 29.96
CA ASP A 420 7.19 11.66 30.74
C ASP A 420 7.11 10.26 30.11
N TYR A 421 8.17 9.47 30.29
CA TYR A 421 8.16 8.05 29.95
C TYR A 421 7.14 7.29 30.80
N ALA A 422 6.46 6.33 30.18
CA ALA A 422 5.41 5.49 30.76
C ALA A 422 5.93 4.48 31.80
N THR A 423 6.38 5.00 32.94
CA THR A 423 6.91 4.25 34.10
C THR A 423 5.82 3.89 35.12
N LEU A 424 4.55 4.03 34.74
CA LEU A 424 3.37 3.93 35.60
C LEU A 424 3.04 2.52 36.07
N PHE A 425 3.57 1.47 35.42
CA PHE A 425 3.19 0.08 35.69
C PHE A 425 3.94 -0.52 36.90
N ASN A 426 4.65 0.30 37.66
CA ASN A 426 5.29 -0.10 38.92
C ASN A 426 4.32 -0.16 40.12
N THR A 427 3.01 0.02 39.89
CA THR A 427 1.95 -0.15 40.89
C THR A 427 0.85 -1.06 40.37
N ASP A 428 0.11 -1.69 41.28
CA ASP A 428 -1.00 -2.59 40.93
C ASP A 428 -2.13 -1.88 40.17
N LYS A 429 -2.27 -0.56 40.33
CA LYS A 429 -3.26 0.23 39.58
C LYS A 429 -2.92 0.28 38.09
N GLY A 430 -1.63 0.33 37.73
CA GLY A 430 -1.19 0.43 36.35
C GLY A 430 -1.88 1.59 35.60
N LEU A 431 -2.43 1.28 34.43
CA LEU A 431 -3.21 2.22 33.63
C LEU A 431 -4.70 1.89 33.75
N GLU A 432 -5.53 2.84 34.18
CA GLU A 432 -6.98 2.67 34.31
C GLU A 432 -7.70 3.82 33.60
N VAL A 433 -8.68 3.48 32.76
CA VAL A 433 -9.47 4.43 31.98
C VAL A 433 -10.94 4.13 32.16
N THR A 434 -11.69 5.12 32.62
CA THR A 434 -13.16 5.10 32.63
C THR A 434 -13.68 5.85 31.42
N PHE A 435 -14.63 5.26 30.70
CA PHE A 435 -15.25 5.86 29.52
C PHE A 435 -16.74 5.57 29.47
N ASP A 436 -17.48 6.43 28.77
CA ASP A 436 -18.93 6.30 28.59
C ASP A 436 -19.24 5.99 27.12
N LEU A 437 -20.10 4.99 26.90
CA LEU A 437 -20.63 4.62 25.60
C LEU A 437 -22.02 5.23 25.42
N PRO A 438 -22.26 6.07 24.39
CA PRO A 438 -23.57 6.67 24.17
C PRO A 438 -24.62 5.66 23.66
N ASN A 439 -24.17 4.56 23.07
CA ASN A 439 -25.00 3.48 22.54
C ASN A 439 -24.32 2.14 22.82
N ASP A 440 -25.08 1.05 22.76
CA ASP A 440 -24.53 -0.31 22.75
C ASP A 440 -23.52 -0.45 21.59
N VAL A 441 -22.43 -1.17 21.83
CA VAL A 441 -21.40 -1.47 20.82
C VAL A 441 -21.31 -2.98 20.66
N ALA A 442 -21.66 -3.49 19.49
CA ALA A 442 -21.66 -4.93 19.23
C ALA A 442 -20.30 -5.42 18.73
N ASN A 443 -19.93 -6.65 19.10
CA ASN A 443 -18.63 -7.27 18.78
C ASN A 443 -17.44 -6.35 19.10
N ALA A 444 -17.46 -5.72 20.27
CA ALA A 444 -16.43 -4.79 20.67
C ALA A 444 -15.08 -5.52 20.83
N GLN A 445 -14.01 -4.84 20.41
CA GLN A 445 -12.64 -5.30 20.54
C GLN A 445 -11.75 -4.18 21.04
N LEU A 446 -10.73 -4.51 21.84
CA LEU A 446 -9.62 -3.61 22.13
C LEU A 446 -8.49 -3.90 21.13
N ARG A 447 -8.24 -2.95 20.22
CA ARG A 447 -6.99 -2.91 19.45
C ARG A 447 -5.89 -2.44 20.38
N TYR A 448 -5.03 -3.36 20.80
CA TYR A 448 -3.99 -3.15 21.80
C TYR A 448 -2.59 -3.28 21.20
N ILE A 449 -1.79 -2.22 21.26
CA ILE A 449 -0.37 -2.23 20.89
C ILE A 449 0.45 -2.08 22.16
N THR A 450 1.44 -2.94 22.38
CA THR A 450 2.31 -2.91 23.58
C THR A 450 3.76 -3.21 23.20
N THR A 451 4.69 -2.46 23.79
CA THR A 451 6.13 -2.73 23.73
C THR A 451 6.80 -2.40 25.07
N GLY A 452 7.66 -3.31 25.53
CA GLY A 452 8.48 -3.13 26.73
C GLY A 452 9.84 -2.52 26.39
N HIS A 453 10.34 -1.63 27.27
CA HIS A 453 11.57 -0.86 27.07
C HIS A 453 12.42 -0.87 28.33
N GLY A 454 13.72 -0.67 28.16
CA GLY A 454 14.72 -0.67 29.22
C GLY A 454 15.96 -1.40 28.74
N GLY A 455 16.88 -0.69 28.09
CA GLY A 455 17.98 -1.25 27.29
C GLY A 455 19.15 -1.84 28.09
N TRP A 456 18.89 -2.65 29.12
CA TRP A 456 19.90 -3.40 29.86
C TRP A 456 19.41 -4.82 30.16
N GLU A 457 20.30 -5.70 30.61
CA GLU A 457 20.04 -7.15 30.73
C GLU A 457 18.78 -7.50 31.55
N ASN A 458 18.47 -6.72 32.60
CA ASN A 458 17.28 -6.92 33.44
C ASN A 458 16.10 -6.01 33.08
N GLY A 459 16.26 -5.14 32.08
CA GLY A 459 15.23 -4.19 31.68
C GLY A 459 14.13 -4.86 30.85
N ASP A 460 12.96 -4.23 30.83
CA ASP A 460 11.75 -4.84 30.26
C ASP A 460 11.79 -4.97 28.74
N GLU A 461 12.80 -4.39 28.07
CA GLU A 461 13.10 -4.68 26.67
C GLU A 461 13.47 -6.16 26.46
N PHE A 462 14.29 -6.73 27.36
CA PHE A 462 14.87 -8.06 27.25
C PHE A 462 14.28 -9.08 28.24
N VAL A 463 13.35 -8.65 29.10
CA VAL A 463 12.68 -9.52 30.07
C VAL A 463 11.17 -9.61 29.74
N PRO A 464 10.63 -10.80 29.44
CA PRO A 464 9.21 -10.95 29.11
C PRO A 464 8.30 -10.62 30.31
N LYS A 465 7.32 -9.72 30.13
CA LYS A 465 6.34 -9.35 31.17
C LYS A 465 4.90 -9.62 30.75
N LYS A 466 4.13 -10.31 31.60
CA LYS A 466 2.71 -10.59 31.34
C LYS A 466 1.88 -9.31 31.39
N ASN A 467 1.30 -8.93 30.25
CA ASN A 467 0.31 -7.86 30.15
C ASN A 467 -1.06 -8.46 30.51
N ARG A 468 -1.76 -7.87 31.49
CA ARG A 468 -3.10 -8.29 31.92
C ARG A 468 -4.10 -7.15 31.66
N ILE A 469 -5.20 -7.47 31.01
CA ILE A 469 -6.23 -6.53 30.59
C ILE A 469 -7.53 -6.88 31.32
N PHE A 470 -8.12 -5.87 31.95
CA PHE A 470 -9.36 -5.99 32.70
C PHE A 470 -10.42 -5.08 32.06
N LEU A 471 -11.65 -5.58 31.98
CA LEU A 471 -12.85 -4.82 31.65
C LEU A 471 -13.80 -4.93 32.85
N ASP A 472 -14.25 -3.79 33.38
CA ASP A 472 -15.16 -3.72 34.52
C ASP A 472 -14.71 -4.61 35.69
N GLN A 473 -13.41 -4.53 36.02
CA GLN A 473 -12.71 -5.28 37.08
C GLN A 473 -12.51 -6.79 36.80
N GLN A 474 -13.04 -7.32 35.71
CA GLN A 474 -12.83 -8.71 35.30
C GLN A 474 -11.64 -8.82 34.34
N GLU A 475 -10.71 -9.76 34.59
CA GLU A 475 -9.65 -10.07 33.63
C GLU A 475 -10.27 -10.70 32.38
N VAL A 476 -10.11 -10.04 31.23
CA VAL A 476 -10.64 -10.49 29.94
C VAL A 476 -9.56 -11.06 29.03
N PHE A 477 -8.30 -10.66 29.23
CA PHE A 477 -7.18 -11.14 28.43
C PHE A 477 -5.86 -11.01 29.18
N ALA A 478 -4.94 -11.95 28.95
CA ALA A 478 -3.57 -11.79 29.38
C ALA A 478 -2.60 -12.56 28.48
N PHE A 479 -1.45 -11.97 28.20
CA PHE A 479 -0.42 -12.58 27.36
C PHE A 479 0.96 -11.99 27.66
N ILE A 480 2.00 -12.65 27.17
CA ILE A 480 3.37 -12.14 27.23
C ILE A 480 3.75 -11.67 25.83
N PRO A 481 3.82 -10.35 25.57
CA PRO A 481 4.23 -9.82 24.28
C PRO A 481 5.74 -10.05 24.09
N TRP A 482 6.11 -10.93 23.15
CA TRP A 482 7.50 -11.36 22.96
C TRP A 482 7.79 -11.73 21.50
N ARG A 483 8.96 -11.32 20.99
CA ARG A 483 9.45 -11.62 19.63
C ARG A 483 10.76 -12.39 19.72
N GLN A 484 10.89 -13.45 18.94
CA GLN A 484 12.06 -14.36 18.92
C GLN A 484 12.72 -14.50 17.55
N ASP A 485 12.33 -13.64 16.61
CA ASP A 485 12.69 -13.68 15.19
C ASP A 485 13.61 -12.52 14.80
N CYS A 486 14.10 -11.71 15.75
CA CYS A 486 14.80 -10.45 15.48
C CYS A 486 16.07 -10.61 14.62
N GLY A 487 16.80 -11.72 14.76
CA GLY A 487 17.96 -12.02 13.91
C GLY A 487 17.65 -12.13 12.41
N SER A 488 16.38 -12.34 12.03
CA SER A 488 15.93 -12.34 10.63
C SER A 488 16.09 -10.97 9.96
N TYR A 489 16.17 -9.89 10.74
CA TYR A 489 16.25 -8.52 10.25
C TYR A 489 17.69 -7.95 10.31
N ARG A 490 18.70 -8.81 10.52
CA ARG A 490 20.10 -8.39 10.70
C ARG A 490 20.62 -7.49 9.58
N LEU A 491 20.19 -7.70 8.32
CA LEU A 491 20.65 -6.93 7.15
C LEU A 491 20.09 -5.50 7.06
N PHE A 492 19.11 -5.14 7.88
CA PHE A 492 18.67 -3.75 8.04
C PHE A 492 19.52 -2.97 9.05
N ASN A 493 20.37 -3.64 9.83
CA ASN A 493 20.94 -3.11 11.08
C ASN A 493 22.48 -2.95 11.03
N PRO A 494 23.06 -2.15 10.10
CA PRO A 494 24.52 -2.04 9.93
C PRO A 494 25.24 -1.57 11.20
N ALA A 495 24.67 -0.63 11.96
CA ALA A 495 25.30 -0.03 13.15
C ALA A 495 25.03 -0.79 14.46
N SER A 496 24.39 -1.96 14.39
CA SER A 496 24.06 -2.72 15.60
C SER A 496 25.33 -3.25 16.27
N GLY A 497 25.44 -3.04 17.59
CA GLY A 497 26.55 -3.54 18.40
C GLY A 497 26.69 -5.06 18.28
N ASN A 498 27.92 -5.57 18.25
CA ASN A 498 28.22 -7.00 18.22
C ASN A 498 28.94 -7.38 19.53
N PHE A 499 28.54 -8.50 20.13
CA PHE A 499 29.00 -8.93 21.45
C PHE A 499 29.90 -10.17 21.36
N ASN A 500 30.66 -10.44 22.42
CA ASN A 500 31.63 -11.53 22.47
C ASN A 500 31.01 -12.94 22.35
N ASN A 501 29.70 -13.08 22.56
CA ASN A 501 28.97 -14.32 22.34
C ASN A 501 28.60 -14.56 20.85
N GLY A 502 29.02 -13.67 19.95
CA GLY A 502 28.76 -13.76 18.52
C GLY A 502 27.41 -13.21 18.06
N LEU A 503 26.59 -12.69 18.98
CA LEU A 503 25.31 -12.06 18.66
C LEU A 503 25.45 -10.56 18.48
N SER A 504 24.56 -9.98 17.66
CA SER A 504 24.37 -8.54 17.55
C SER A 504 23.16 -8.10 18.38
N SER A 505 23.12 -6.83 18.81
CA SER A 505 21.99 -6.29 19.58
C SER A 505 20.66 -6.46 18.83
N SER A 506 20.68 -6.26 17.52
CA SER A 506 19.51 -6.48 16.64
C SER A 506 19.01 -7.93 16.59
N ASP A 507 19.82 -8.91 17.04
CA ASP A 507 19.44 -10.33 17.02
C ASP A 507 18.63 -10.73 18.27
N TYR A 508 18.77 -10.01 19.38
CA TYR A 508 18.13 -10.38 20.65
C TYR A 508 16.60 -10.35 20.59
N SER A 509 15.99 -11.36 21.21
CA SER A 509 14.56 -11.41 21.47
C SER A 509 14.14 -10.28 22.41
N ARG A 510 12.92 -9.76 22.21
CA ARG A 510 12.47 -8.51 22.84
C ARG A 510 10.98 -8.51 23.15
N SER A 511 10.57 -7.62 24.04
CA SER A 511 9.18 -7.39 24.44
C SER A 511 8.34 -6.75 23.33
N ASN A 512 7.96 -7.58 22.35
CA ASN A 512 7.08 -7.37 21.20
C ASN A 512 7.64 -6.65 19.96
N TRP A 513 8.91 -6.28 19.94
CA TRP A 513 9.47 -5.52 18.82
C TRP A 513 10.85 -6.03 18.40
N CYS A 514 11.23 -5.76 17.16
CA CYS A 514 12.59 -5.95 16.68
C CYS A 514 13.02 -4.68 15.92
N PRO A 515 14.30 -4.26 16.01
CA PRO A 515 14.83 -3.15 15.22
C PRO A 515 14.62 -3.36 13.71
N GLY A 516 13.94 -2.42 13.06
CA GLY A 516 13.54 -2.51 11.65
C GLY A 516 12.20 -3.20 11.39
N THR A 517 11.30 -3.26 12.38
CA THR A 517 9.97 -3.91 12.21
C THR A 517 8.81 -3.08 12.75
N VAL A 518 7.61 -3.39 12.25
CA VAL A 518 6.32 -2.97 12.84
C VAL A 518 6.02 -3.82 14.07
N THR A 519 5.39 -3.22 15.08
CA THR A 519 4.70 -3.97 16.15
C THR A 519 3.22 -4.09 15.81
N ASN A 520 2.74 -5.32 15.67
CA ASN A 520 1.34 -5.57 15.34
C ASN A 520 0.42 -5.31 16.54
N PRO A 521 -0.78 -4.73 16.31
CA PRO A 521 -1.82 -4.71 17.33
C PRO A 521 -2.32 -6.14 17.58
N VAL A 522 -2.70 -6.40 18.83
CA VAL A 522 -3.52 -7.55 19.21
C VAL A 522 -4.96 -7.10 19.23
N MET A 523 -5.85 -7.82 18.54
CA MET A 523 -7.29 -7.57 18.57
C MET A 523 -7.90 -8.43 19.68
N ILE A 524 -8.20 -7.82 20.82
CA ILE A 524 -8.73 -8.50 22.01
C ILE A 524 -10.25 -8.41 21.98
N ALA A 525 -10.95 -9.54 21.87
CA ALA A 525 -12.41 -9.56 21.93
C ALA A 525 -12.92 -9.18 23.33
N LEU A 526 -13.83 -8.21 23.39
CA LEU A 526 -14.52 -7.76 24.61
C LEU A 526 -15.99 -8.22 24.65
N GLY A 527 -16.54 -8.68 23.52
CA GLY A 527 -17.95 -9.05 23.39
C GLY A 527 -18.83 -7.83 23.14
N ASP A 528 -20.13 -7.94 23.42
CA ASP A 528 -21.06 -6.82 23.29
C ASP A 528 -20.99 -5.94 24.55
N LEU A 529 -20.84 -4.62 24.37
CA LEU A 529 -20.82 -3.65 25.45
C LEU A 529 -22.12 -2.84 25.43
N LYS A 530 -22.67 -2.56 26.62
CA LYS A 530 -23.90 -1.77 26.76
C LYS A 530 -23.59 -0.27 26.76
N ALA A 531 -24.59 0.53 26.41
CA ALA A 531 -24.52 1.97 26.65
C ALA A 531 -24.30 2.23 28.16
N GLY A 532 -23.50 3.24 28.48
CA GLY A 532 -23.16 3.62 29.84
C GLY A 532 -21.67 3.54 30.14
N LYS A 533 -21.35 3.54 31.43
CA LYS A 533 -19.99 3.65 31.95
C LYS A 533 -19.28 2.30 32.01
N HIS A 534 -18.07 2.25 31.48
CA HIS A 534 -17.18 1.10 31.53
C HIS A 534 -15.78 1.53 31.97
N THR A 535 -15.00 0.58 32.48
CA THR A 535 -13.59 0.78 32.84
C THR A 535 -12.71 -0.28 32.20
N ILE A 536 -11.65 0.15 31.51
CA ILE A 536 -10.55 -0.74 31.11
C ILE A 536 -9.33 -0.45 31.96
N GLN A 537 -8.65 -1.52 32.42
CA GLN A 537 -7.42 -1.44 33.17
C GLN A 537 -6.34 -2.35 32.58
N ILE A 538 -5.11 -1.85 32.51
CA ILE A 538 -3.92 -2.58 32.06
C ILE A 538 -2.95 -2.68 33.23
N ARG A 539 -2.53 -3.92 33.54
CA ARG A 539 -1.51 -4.21 34.56
C ARG A 539 -0.35 -4.96 33.94
N ILE A 540 0.87 -4.50 34.22
CA ILE A 540 2.11 -5.08 33.73
C ILE A 540 3.08 -5.10 34.92
N PRO A 541 3.76 -6.23 35.22
CA PRO A 541 4.74 -6.28 36.31
C PRO A 541 6.06 -5.61 35.88
N GLN A 542 6.06 -4.27 35.83
CA GLN A 542 7.19 -3.47 35.36
C GLN A 542 8.46 -3.76 36.18
N GLY A 543 9.59 -3.91 35.49
CA GLY A 543 10.90 -4.07 36.13
C GLY A 543 11.29 -2.87 36.99
N ALA A 544 12.02 -3.15 38.07
CA ALA A 544 12.58 -2.11 38.92
C ALA A 544 13.72 -1.36 38.21
N PRO A 545 13.94 -0.07 38.51
CA PRO A 545 15.09 0.68 38.01
C PRO A 545 16.43 0.08 38.49
N GLU A 546 17.48 0.27 37.69
CA GLU A 546 18.87 -0.10 38.03
C GLU A 546 19.80 1.06 37.70
N GLY A 547 20.31 1.75 38.74
CA GLY A 547 21.08 2.98 38.56
C GLY A 547 20.28 4.08 37.84
N ASN A 548 20.77 4.53 36.69
CA ASN A 548 20.08 5.52 35.85
C ASN A 548 19.13 4.88 34.82
N SER A 549 19.08 3.56 34.76
CA SER A 549 18.24 2.80 33.82
C SER A 549 16.88 2.52 34.45
N PHE A 550 15.82 2.60 33.65
CA PHE A 550 14.46 2.32 34.09
C PHE A 550 13.65 1.61 32.99
N SER A 551 12.72 0.76 33.40
CA SER A 551 11.79 0.11 32.50
C SER A 551 10.60 1.02 32.24
N SER A 552 10.07 1.00 31.02
CA SER A 552 8.83 1.69 30.66
C SER A 552 8.05 0.89 29.62
N TRP A 553 6.74 1.16 29.51
CA TRP A 553 5.85 0.45 28.60
C TRP A 553 5.04 1.42 27.75
N ASN A 554 5.31 1.38 26.45
CA ASN A 554 4.50 2.08 25.46
C ASN A 554 3.29 1.21 25.14
N VAL A 555 2.10 1.64 25.53
CA VAL A 555 0.84 0.92 25.29
C VAL A 555 -0.20 1.86 24.69
N SER A 556 -0.92 1.41 23.68
CA SER A 556 -2.08 2.12 23.14
C SER A 556 -3.27 1.19 23.02
N GLY A 557 -4.46 1.74 23.25
CA GLY A 557 -5.71 1.01 23.29
C GLY A 557 -6.82 1.78 22.60
N VAL A 558 -7.41 1.16 21.58
CA VAL A 558 -8.52 1.72 20.82
C VAL A 558 -9.67 0.72 20.87
N LEU A 559 -10.81 1.17 21.37
CA LEU A 559 -12.04 0.39 21.33
C LEU A 559 -12.64 0.48 19.93
N ILE A 560 -12.87 -0.66 19.29
CA ILE A 560 -13.48 -0.78 17.97
C ILE A 560 -14.70 -1.70 18.04
N GLY A 561 -15.70 -1.50 17.19
CA GLY A 561 -16.91 -2.32 17.16
C GLY A 561 -17.94 -1.83 16.16
N ASN A 562 -19.18 -2.33 16.25
CA ASN A 562 -20.29 -2.01 15.33
C ASN A 562 -21.35 -1.13 15.96
#